data_AF-A0AAE3MAK0-F1
#
_entry.id   AF-A0AAE3MAK0-F1
#
_cell.length_a   1.000
_cell.length_b   1.000
_cell.length_c   1.000
_cell.angle_alpha   90.00
_cell.angle_beta   90.00
_cell.angle_gamma   90.00
#
_symmetry.space_group_name_H-M   'P 1'
#
loop_
_entity.id
_entity.type
_entity.pdbx_description
1 polymer ?
#
loop_
_entity_poly.entity_id
_entity_poly.type
_entity_poly.pdbx_seq_one_letter_code
_entity_poly.pdbx_strand_id
1 'polypeptide(L)'
;MENIQLATFDDVNFNNLPKAIESVIHNQKLLMECFINNLTPPKPRPTKTNLTGLQDYLKEQTGKKPARQTLYGMVSSRKIPFIKHKNSKELVFNLNHIDLWLENGKSMRGLKLED
;
A
#
# COMPACT_ATOMS: atom_id res chain seq x y z
N MET A 1 16.38 -25.82 -7.93
CA MET A 1 15.10 -25.32 -8.47
C MET A 1 14.38 -26.53 -9.02
N GLU A 2 13.40 -27.05 -8.30
CA GLU A 2 12.59 -28.17 -8.79
C GLU A 2 11.56 -27.61 -9.78
N ASN A 3 11.58 -28.14 -11.00
CA ASN A 3 10.58 -27.83 -12.02
C ASN A 3 9.25 -28.45 -11.61
N ILE A 4 8.36 -27.65 -11.05
CA ILE A 4 7.00 -28.10 -10.72
C ILE A 4 6.19 -28.06 -12.01
N GLN A 5 5.94 -29.24 -12.55
CA GLN A 5 5.04 -29.45 -13.67
C GLN A 5 3.60 -29.24 -13.17
N LEU A 6 2.99 -28.12 -13.54
CA LEU A 6 1.60 -27.78 -13.20
C LEU A 6 0.70 -28.83 -13.84
N ALA A 7 0.12 -29.72 -13.03
CA ALA A 7 -0.83 -30.71 -13.49
C ALA A 7 -2.07 -29.99 -14.04
N THR A 8 -2.33 -30.16 -15.33
CA THR A 8 -3.60 -29.79 -15.96
C THR A 8 -4.67 -30.78 -15.50
N PHE A 9 -5.93 -30.34 -15.42
CA PHE A 9 -7.04 -31.18 -14.92
C PHE A 9 -7.21 -32.51 -15.68
N ASP A 10 -6.67 -32.62 -16.89
CA ASP A 10 -6.71 -33.81 -17.73
C ASP A 10 -5.84 -34.98 -17.21
N ASP A 11 -4.91 -34.74 -16.28
CA ASP A 11 -4.01 -35.76 -15.72
C ASP A 11 -4.47 -36.36 -14.38
N VAL A 12 -5.63 -35.92 -13.87
CA VAL A 12 -6.18 -36.39 -12.59
C VAL A 12 -6.89 -37.73 -12.78
N ASN A 13 -6.12 -38.81 -12.62
CA ASN A 13 -6.62 -40.18 -12.53
C ASN A 13 -6.17 -40.85 -11.23
N PHE A 14 -6.72 -42.02 -10.90
CA PHE A 14 -6.41 -42.72 -9.64
C PHE A 14 -4.91 -42.99 -9.41
N ASN A 15 -4.15 -43.23 -10.47
CA ASN A 15 -2.70 -43.50 -10.36
C ASN A 15 -1.91 -42.22 -10.07
N ASN A 16 -2.37 -41.08 -10.59
CA ASN A 16 -1.73 -39.77 -10.42
C ASN A 16 -2.29 -38.96 -9.23
N LEU A 17 -3.34 -39.47 -8.57
CA LEU A 17 -4.03 -38.79 -7.48
C LEU A 17 -3.11 -38.45 -6.29
N PRO A 18 -2.19 -39.33 -5.81
CA PRO A 18 -1.29 -38.97 -4.73
C PRO A 18 -0.43 -37.73 -5.05
N LYS A 19 0.08 -37.65 -6.28
CA LYS A 19 0.88 -36.53 -6.77
C LYS A 19 0.05 -35.25 -6.95
N ALA A 20 -1.19 -35.38 -7.42
CA ALA A 20 -2.12 -34.25 -7.50
C ALA A 20 -2.44 -33.66 -6.12
N ILE A 21 -2.67 -34.52 -5.12
CA ILE A 21 -2.91 -34.10 -3.73
C ILE A 21 -1.66 -33.41 -3.14
N GLU A 22 -0.47 -33.94 -3.39
CA GLU A 22 0.78 -33.32 -2.97
C GLU A 22 0.93 -31.90 -3.54
N SER A 23 0.62 -31.73 -4.83
CA SER A 23 0.64 -30.41 -5.47
C SER A 23 -0.37 -29.44 -4.85
N VAL A 24 -1.59 -29.90 -4.53
CA VAL A 24 -2.61 -29.07 -3.87
C VAL A 24 -2.15 -28.61 -2.49
N ILE A 25 -1.60 -29.53 -1.68
CA ILE A 25 -1.08 -29.20 -0.34
C ILE A 25 0.08 -28.21 -0.44
N HIS A 26 0.99 -28.41 -1.41
CA HIS A 26 2.11 -27.51 -1.64
C HIS A 26 1.65 -26.10 -2.04
N ASN A 27 0.74 -26.00 -3.02
CA ASN A 27 0.20 -24.72 -3.48
C ASN A 27 -0.57 -24.01 -2.36
N GLN A 28 -1.30 -24.74 -1.54
CA GLN A 28 -1.99 -24.19 -0.37
C GLN A 28 -1.01 -23.59 0.62
N LYS A 29 0.10 -24.29 0.94
CA LYS A 29 1.15 -23.77 1.82
C LYS A 29 1.78 -22.49 1.26
N LEU A 30 2.13 -22.47 -0.02
CA LEU A 30 2.68 -21.27 -0.67
C LEU A 30 1.71 -20.09 -0.59
N LEU A 31 0.42 -20.32 -0.85
CA LEU A 31 -0.59 -19.27 -0.72
C LEU A 31 -0.72 -18.78 0.71
N MET A 32 -0.68 -19.68 1.70
CA MET A 32 -0.69 -19.30 3.12
C MET A 32 0.54 -18.49 3.50
N GLU A 33 1.73 -18.87 3.05
CA GLU A 33 2.97 -18.13 3.29
C GLU A 33 2.94 -16.75 2.63
N CYS A 34 2.50 -16.65 1.37
CA CYS A 34 2.29 -15.37 0.70
C CYS A 34 1.28 -14.51 1.46
N PHE A 35 0.17 -15.09 1.90
CA PHE A 35 -0.85 -14.37 2.66
C PHE A 35 -0.30 -13.90 4.02
N ILE A 36 0.37 -14.76 4.78
CA ILE A 36 1.02 -14.43 6.07
C ILE A 36 2.07 -13.32 5.90
N ASN A 37 2.89 -13.41 4.85
CA ASN A 37 3.90 -12.39 4.57
C ASN A 37 3.26 -11.05 4.18
N ASN A 38 2.14 -11.07 3.44
CA ASN A 38 1.34 -9.88 3.12
C ASN A 38 0.46 -9.40 4.30
N LEU A 39 0.23 -10.27 5.29
CA LEU A 39 -0.51 -10.01 6.53
C LEU A 39 0.41 -9.53 7.66
N THR A 40 1.72 -9.36 7.46
CA THR A 40 2.47 -8.57 8.43
C THR A 40 1.79 -7.21 8.45
N PRO A 41 1.07 -6.84 9.53
CA PRO A 41 0.45 -5.54 9.58
C PRO A 41 1.60 -4.57 9.36
N PRO A 42 1.50 -3.65 8.38
CA PRO A 42 2.55 -2.66 8.20
C PRO A 42 2.78 -2.05 9.57
N LYS A 43 4.02 -2.19 10.07
CA LYS A 43 4.47 -1.73 11.40
C LYS A 43 3.70 -0.45 11.73
N PRO A 44 3.00 -0.34 12.87
CA PRO A 44 1.98 0.69 13.09
C PRO A 44 2.56 2.06 12.71
N ARG A 45 2.20 2.51 11.51
CA ARG A 45 2.77 3.71 10.92
C ARG A 45 2.12 4.87 11.65
N PRO A 46 2.88 5.88 12.11
CA PRO A 46 2.26 7.08 12.66
C PRO A 46 1.27 7.62 11.64
N THR A 47 -0.01 7.65 12.02
CA THR A 47 -1.11 8.04 11.13
C THR A 47 -0.98 9.49 10.68
N LYS A 48 -0.28 10.31 11.47
CA LYS A 48 -0.10 11.75 11.24
C LYS A 48 1.37 12.11 11.18
N THR A 49 1.72 13.06 10.30
CA THR A 49 3.07 13.58 10.14
C THR A 49 3.08 15.08 9.91
N ASN A 50 4.25 15.72 10.10
CA ASN A 50 4.46 17.13 9.79
C ASN A 50 4.98 17.32 8.35
N LEU A 51 5.26 18.56 7.96
CA LEU A 51 5.73 18.88 6.60
C LEU A 51 7.03 18.15 6.21
N THR A 52 8.00 18.04 7.12
CA THR A 52 9.27 17.36 6.83
C THR A 52 9.03 15.86 6.64
N GLY A 53 8.25 15.25 7.53
CA GLY A 53 7.89 13.84 7.41
C GLY A 53 7.08 13.55 6.14
N LEU A 54 6.23 14.47 5.70
CA LEU A 54 5.55 14.35 4.40
C LEU A 54 6.53 14.39 3.21
N GLN A 55 7.57 15.25 3.25
CA GLN A 55 8.57 15.27 2.17
C GLN A 55 9.30 13.94 2.06
N ASP A 56 9.69 13.36 3.19
CA ASP A 56 10.37 12.07 3.23
C ASP A 56 9.43 10.94 2.80
N TYR A 57 8.16 11.01 3.21
CA TYR A 57 7.12 10.08 2.78
C TYR A 57 6.92 10.08 1.26
N LEU A 58 6.76 11.26 0.65
CA LEU A 58 6.58 11.37 -0.80
C LEU A 58 7.81 10.92 -1.58
N LYS A 59 9.02 11.09 -1.01
CA LYS A 59 10.26 10.55 -1.59
C LYS A 59 10.25 9.03 -1.59
N GLU A 60 9.83 8.40 -0.50
CA GLU A 60 9.70 6.94 -0.37
C GLU A 60 8.69 6.39 -1.37
N GLN A 61 7.50 7.00 -1.46
CA GLN A 61 6.40 6.49 -2.30
C GLN A 61 6.55 6.79 -3.80
N THR A 62 7.08 7.96 -4.17
CA THR A 62 7.10 8.43 -5.58
C THR A 62 8.50 8.56 -6.17
N GLY A 63 9.55 8.25 -5.39
CA GLY A 63 10.96 8.44 -5.77
C GLY A 63 11.41 9.90 -5.86
N LYS A 64 10.49 10.88 -5.72
CA LYS A 64 10.77 12.32 -5.86
C LYS A 64 10.48 13.05 -4.55
N LYS A 65 11.46 13.79 -4.04
CA LYS A 65 11.30 14.64 -2.85
C LYS A 65 10.87 16.06 -3.27
N PRO A 66 9.61 16.48 -3.04
CA PRO A 66 9.18 17.84 -3.35
C PRO A 66 9.84 18.85 -2.41
N ALA A 67 10.10 20.06 -2.92
CA ALA A 67 10.59 21.16 -2.09
C ALA A 67 9.50 21.63 -1.11
N ARG A 68 9.92 22.17 0.05
CA ARG A 68 8.98 22.69 1.07
C ARG A 68 8.05 23.75 0.49
N GLN A 69 8.58 24.67 -0.31
CA GLN A 69 7.80 25.71 -0.96
C GLN A 69 6.72 25.15 -1.89
N THR A 70 7.01 24.06 -2.61
CA THR A 70 6.03 23.36 -3.45
C THR A 70 4.90 22.79 -2.60
N LEU A 71 5.22 22.13 -1.48
CA LEU A 71 4.20 21.59 -0.57
C LEU A 71 3.34 22.70 0.03
N TYR A 72 3.95 23.81 0.47
CA TYR A 72 3.19 24.96 0.95
C TYR A 72 2.25 25.52 -0.12
N GLY A 73 2.70 25.60 -1.38
CA GLY A 73 1.86 26.02 -2.50
C GLY A 73 0.71 25.05 -2.80
N MET A 74 0.94 23.74 -2.62
CA MET A 74 -0.11 22.73 -2.75
C MET A 74 -1.14 22.84 -1.63
N VAL A 75 -0.69 23.07 -0.40
CA VAL A 75 -1.55 23.26 0.77
C VAL A 75 -2.40 24.52 0.61
N SER A 76 -1.80 25.65 0.22
CA SER A 76 -2.54 26.91 0.00
C SER A 76 -3.58 26.78 -1.11
N SER A 77 -3.26 26.03 -2.17
CA SER A 77 -4.16 25.76 -3.29
C SER A 77 -5.13 24.60 -3.06
N ARG A 78 -5.14 24.00 -1.86
CA ARG A 78 -5.93 22.80 -1.52
C ARG A 78 -5.79 21.65 -2.54
N LYS A 79 -4.57 21.43 -3.04
CA LYS A 79 -4.23 20.37 -4.00
C LYS A 79 -3.70 19.10 -3.36
N ILE A 80 -3.54 19.10 -2.03
CA ILE A 80 -3.10 17.98 -1.23
C ILE A 80 -3.94 17.91 0.05
N PRO A 81 -4.28 16.72 0.58
CA PRO A 81 -4.98 16.60 1.85
C PRO A 81 -4.13 17.12 3.01
N PHE A 82 -4.73 17.87 3.93
CA PHE A 82 -4.07 18.32 5.15
C PHE A 82 -5.10 18.54 6.27
N ILE A 83 -4.66 18.35 7.50
CA ILE A 83 -5.43 18.63 8.71
C ILE A 83 -4.94 19.97 9.27
N LYS A 84 -5.84 20.95 9.34
CA LYS A 84 -5.58 22.23 10.02
C LYS A 84 -6.18 22.18 11.42
N HIS A 85 -5.34 22.16 12.44
CA HIS A 85 -5.82 22.34 13.79
C HIS A 85 -6.30 23.79 13.99
N LYS A 86 -7.52 23.98 14.50
CA LYS A 86 -8.10 25.33 14.71
C LYS A 86 -7.21 26.24 15.55
N ASN A 87 -6.39 25.66 16.44
CA ASN A 87 -5.54 26.37 17.39
C ASN A 87 -4.03 26.27 17.10
N SER A 88 -3.61 25.62 16.01
CA SER A 88 -2.19 25.51 15.65
C SER A 88 -1.91 26.06 14.25
N LYS A 89 -0.77 26.74 14.10
CA LYS A 89 -0.23 27.14 12.80
C LYS A 89 0.48 25.98 12.10
N GLU A 90 0.64 24.84 12.78
CA GLU A 90 1.33 23.67 12.24
C GLU A 90 0.44 22.89 11.27
N LEU A 91 1.05 22.50 10.14
CA LEU A 91 0.43 21.63 9.15
C LEU A 91 0.64 20.18 9.55
N VAL A 92 -0.48 19.45 9.68
CA VAL A 92 -0.49 18.02 9.96
C VAL A 92 -1.07 17.30 8.76
N PHE A 93 -0.48 16.16 8.40
CA PHE A 93 -0.88 15.36 7.27
C PHE A 93 -1.21 13.95 7.73
N ASN A 94 -2.40 13.45 7.39
CA ASN A 94 -2.76 12.06 7.63
C ASN A 94 -2.23 11.21 6.48
N LEU A 95 -1.36 10.23 6.77
CA LEU A 95 -0.72 9.42 5.74
C LEU A 95 -1.74 8.59 4.95
N ASN A 96 -2.81 8.11 5.57
CA ASN A 96 -3.86 7.37 4.88
C ASN A 96 -4.57 8.27 3.84
N HIS A 97 -4.79 9.54 4.17
CA HIS A 97 -5.37 10.49 3.22
C HIS A 97 -4.39 10.81 2.08
N ILE A 98 -3.09 10.86 2.37
CA ILE A 98 -2.04 11.02 1.35
C ILE A 98 -1.99 9.81 0.42
N ASP A 99 -2.15 8.60 0.95
CA ASP A 99 -2.15 7.36 0.16
C ASP A 99 -3.32 7.33 -0.83
N LEU A 100 -4.53 7.57 -0.34
CA LEU A 100 -5.71 7.71 -1.20
C LEU A 100 -5.52 8.80 -2.25
N TRP A 101 -4.83 9.89 -1.90
CA TRP A 101 -4.55 10.98 -2.83
C TRP A 101 -3.52 10.59 -3.89
N LEU A 102 -2.51 9.79 -3.54
CA LEU A 102 -1.54 9.24 -4.47
C LEU A 102 -2.19 8.23 -5.42
N GLU A 103 -3.03 7.34 -4.89
CA GLU A 103 -3.81 6.37 -5.67
C GLU A 103 -4.77 7.06 -6.65
N ASN A 104 -5.37 8.17 -6.23
CA ASN A 104 -6.23 9.00 -7.07
C ASN A 104 -5.43 9.93 -8.02
N GLY A 105 -4.18 9.62 -8.32
CA GLY A 105 -3.35 10.35 -9.27
C GLY A 105 -3.02 11.78 -8.86
N LYS A 106 -2.89 12.06 -7.56
CA LYS A 106 -2.60 13.39 -6.99
C LYS A 106 -3.69 14.44 -7.24
N SER A 107 -4.92 14.00 -7.46
CA SER A 107 -6.10 14.86 -7.63
C SER A 107 -6.92 14.87 -6.35
N MET A 108 -7.37 16.05 -5.89
CA MET A 108 -8.32 16.16 -4.77
C MET A 108 -9.78 15.88 -5.18
N ARG A 109 -10.06 15.76 -6.48
CA ARG A 109 -11.43 15.53 -6.98
C ARG A 109 -11.83 14.08 -6.69
N GLY A 110 -12.99 13.91 -6.03
CA GLY A 110 -13.55 12.58 -5.75
C GLY A 110 -12.95 11.85 -4.54
N LEU A 111 -11.99 12.46 -3.82
CA LEU A 111 -11.54 11.89 -2.56
C LEU A 111 -12.62 12.01 -1.49
N LYS A 112 -13.01 10.86 -0.95
CA LYS A 112 -13.77 10.77 0.29
C LYS A 112 -12.77 10.56 1.42
N LEU A 113 -12.50 11.63 2.15
CA LEU A 113 -11.65 11.60 3.33
C LEU A 113 -12.59 11.51 4.53
N GLU A 114 -12.60 10.37 5.21
CA GLU A 114 -13.26 10.23 6.50
C GLU A 114 -12.45 11.00 7.56
N ASP A 115 -13.15 11.71 8.46
CA ASP A 115 -12.58 12.54 9.54
C ASP A 115 -12.03 11.71 10.72
#